data_AF-A0A933MRX4-F1
#
_entry.id   AF-A0A933MRX4-F1
#
_cell.length_a   1.000
_cell.length_b   1.000
_cell.length_c   1.000
_cell.angle_alpha   90.00
_cell.angle_beta   90.00
_cell.angle_gamma   90.00
#
_symmetry.space_group_name_H-M   'P 1'
#
loop_
_entity.id
_entity.type
_entity.pdbx_description
1 polymer ?
#
loop_
_entity_poly.entity_id
_entity_poly.type
_entity_poly.pdbx_seq_one_letter_code
_entity_poly.pdbx_strand_id
1 'polypeptide(L)' 'MDIFDILGYGCWIVSGILLLWMVVDFFKVNSEYDEEFLLSSREGHDEIAEQEKMYAAERERKARESGSSIR' A
#
# COMPACT_ATOMS: atom_id res chain seq x y z
N MET A 1 7.39 -45.10 -7.05
CA MET A 1 7.30 -43.69 -7.44
C MET A 1 6.46 -43.62 -8.67
N ASP A 2 5.19 -43.31 -8.46
CA ASP A 2 4.23 -43.07 -9.52
C ASP A 2 4.15 -41.57 -9.87
N ILE A 3 3.29 -41.23 -10.83
CA ILE A 3 3.10 -39.85 -11.28
C ILE A 3 2.52 -38.95 -10.17
N PHE A 4 1.71 -39.50 -9.27
CA PHE A 4 1.09 -38.77 -8.17
C PHE A 4 2.09 -38.49 -7.06
N ASP A 5 3.02 -39.40 -6.78
CA ASP A 5 4.14 -39.20 -5.85
C ASP A 5 5.01 -38.02 -6.30
N ILE A 6 5.40 -38.01 -7.58
CA ILE A 6 6.23 -36.96 -8.17
C ILE A 6 5.50 -35.61 -8.12
N LEU A 7 4.22 -35.60 -8.49
CA LEU A 7 3.39 -34.39 -8.43
C LEU A 7 3.23 -33.90 -6.98
N GLY A 8 3.05 -34.83 -6.03
CA GLY A 8 2.93 -34.53 -4.60
C GLY A 8 4.19 -33.87 -4.04
N TYR A 9 5.37 -34.42 -4.34
CA TYR A 9 6.64 -33.79 -3.97
C TYR A 9 6.83 -32.43 -4.65
N GLY A 10 6.43 -32.31 -5.92
CA GLY A 10 6.44 -31.03 -6.63
C GLY A 10 5.60 -29.96 -5.93
N CYS A 11 4.35 -30.29 -5.56
CA CYS A 11 3.47 -29.39 -4.82
C CYS A 11 4.04 -29.00 -3.44
N TRP A 12 4.66 -29.95 -2.73
CA TRP A 12 5.31 -29.69 -1.45
C TRP A 12 6.50 -28.74 -1.58
N ILE A 13 7.33 -28.91 -2.62
CA ILE A 13 8.44 -28.01 -2.90
C ILE A 13 7.94 -26.60 -3.20
N VAL A 14 6.93 -26.47 -4.07
CA VAL A 14 6.32 -25.17 -4.39
C VAL A 14 5.73 -24.50 -3.14
N SER A 15 5.04 -25.26 -2.29
CA SER A 15 4.52 -24.77 -1.03
C SER A 15 5.65 -24.27 -0.10
N GLY A 16 6.74 -25.01 0.01
CA GLY A 16 7.91 -24.60 0.79
C GLY A 16 8.56 -23.32 0.26
N ILE A 17 8.66 -23.17 -1.06
CA ILE A 17 9.17 -21.95 -1.70
C ILE A 17 8.26 -20.75 -1.39
N LEU A 18 6.94 -20.92 -1.50
CA LEU A 18 5.98 -19.85 -1.18
C LEU A 18 6.06 -19.46 0.30
N LEU A 19 6.18 -20.43 1.20
CA LEU A 19 6.34 -20.16 2.62
C LEU A 19 7.63 -19.37 2.89
N LEU A 20 8.75 -19.77 2.28
CA LEU A 20 10.01 -19.05 2.41
C LEU A 20 9.90 -17.62 1.89
N TRP A 21 9.23 -17.43 0.75
CA TRP A 21 9.00 -16.11 0.18
C TRP A 21 8.17 -15.22 1.11
N MET A 22 7.08 -15.74 1.69
CA MET A 22 6.27 -15.02 2.66
C MET A 22 7.06 -14.62 3.92
N VAL A 23 7.93 -15.50 4.41
CA VAL A 23 8.77 -15.20 5.58
C VAL A 23 9.77 -14.09 5.27
N VAL A 24 10.42 -14.14 4.11
CA VAL A 24 11.34 -13.07 3.66
C VAL A 24 10.58 -11.75 3.52
N ASP A 25 9.40 -11.79 2.91
CA ASP A 25 8.55 -10.61 2.74
C ASP A 25 8.14 -10.01 4.10
N PHE A 26 7.70 -10.83 5.04
CA PHE A 26 7.38 -10.42 6.41
C PHE A 26 8.55 -9.69 7.06
N PHE A 27 9.77 -10.25 7.01
CA PHE A 27 10.94 -9.60 7.59
C PHE A 27 11.29 -8.27 6.91
N LYS A 28 11.11 -8.17 5.59
CA LYS A 28 11.35 -6.91 4.85
C LYS A 28 10.34 -5.84 5.26
N VAL A 29 9.05 -6.15 5.26
CA VAL A 29 7.98 -5.23 5.65
C VAL A 29 8.14 -4.79 7.10
N ASN A 30 8.42 -5.72 8.01
CA ASN A 30 8.64 -5.42 9.43
C ASN A 30 9.88 -4.56 9.69
N SER A 31 10.87 -4.57 8.79
CA SER A 31 12.06 -3.72 8.92
C SER A 31 11.88 -2.34 8.28
N GLU A 32 10.99 -2.20 7.30
CA GLU A 32 10.82 -0.98 6.52
C GLU A 32 9.71 -0.07 7.08
N TYR A 33 8.72 -0.65 7.77
CA TYR A 33 7.57 0.07 8.32
C TYR A 33 7.47 -0.11 9.83
N ASP A 34 7.11 0.98 10.53
CA ASP A 34 6.86 0.97 11.97
C ASP A 34 5.59 0.17 12.31
N GLU A 35 5.57 -0.50 13.46
CA GLU A 35 4.40 -1.24 13.95
C GLU A 35 3.19 -0.32 14.12
N GLU A 36 3.40 0.92 14.55
CA GLU A 36 2.30 1.87 14.72
C GLU A 36 1.66 2.22 13.37
N PHE A 37 2.45 2.23 12.29
CA PHE A 37 1.95 2.39 10.92
C PHE A 37 1.25 1.11 10.41
N LEU A 38 1.87 -0.06 10.57
CA LEU A 38 1.33 -1.35 10.11
C LEU A 38 0.02 -1.75 10.81
N LEU A 39 -0.15 -1.37 12.08
CA LEU A 39 -1.37 -1.60 12.86
C LEU A 39 -2.36 -0.43 12.75
N SER A 40 -1.97 0.66 12.08
CA SER A 40 -2.90 1.76 11.85
C SER A 40 -3.93 1.34 10.80
N SER A 41 -5.21 1.39 11.18
CA SER A 41 -6.34 1.26 10.25
C SER A 41 -6.50 2.53 9.39
N ARG A 42 -5.39 3.15 8.99
CA ARG A 42 -5.31 4.41 8.23
C ARG A 42 -5.12 4.12 6.74
N GLU A 43 -6.00 3.31 6.17
CA GLU A 43 -6.10 3.23 4.71
C GLU A 43 -6.54 4.61 4.16
N GLY A 44 -5.82 5.13 3.17
CA GLY A 44 -6.20 6.37 2.48
C GLY A 44 -5.76 7.69 3.12
N HIS A 45 -4.94 7.68 4.18
CA HIS A 45 -4.47 8.95 4.78
C HIS A 45 -3.68 9.83 3.78
N ASP A 46 -2.89 9.20 2.92
CA ASP A 46 -2.12 9.91 1.89
C ASP A 46 -3.04 10.49 0.82
N GLU A 47 -4.08 9.76 0.44
CA GLU A 47 -5.09 10.20 -0.53
C GLU A 47 -5.91 11.39 0.01
N ILE A 48 -6.27 11.35 1.30
CA ILE A 48 -6.97 12.45 1.98
C ILE A 48 -6.07 13.69 2.06
N ALA A 49 -4.79 13.53 2.41
CA ALA A 49 -3.83 14.63 2.48
C ALA A 49 -3.59 15.28 1.10
N GLU A 50 -3.58 14.50 0.02
CA GLU A 50 -3.51 15.04 -1.35
C GLU A 50 -4.79 15.78 -1.74
N GLN A 51 -5.97 15.23 -1.43
CA GLN A 51 -7.23 15.91 -1.71
C GLN A 51 -7.34 17.25 -0.98
N GLU A 52 -6.95 17.32 0.30
CA GLU A 52 -6.98 18.57 1.07
C GLU A 52 -6.12 19.67 0.43
N LYS A 53 -4.91 19.32 -0.05
CA LYS A 53 -4.05 20.26 -0.78
C LYS A 53 -4.69 20.75 -2.08
N MET A 54 -5.32 19.84 -2.82
CA MET A 54 -6.01 20.18 -4.07
C MET A 54 -7.18 21.13 -3.83
N TYR A 55 -8.02 20.84 -2.84
CA TYR A 55 -9.13 21.72 -2.45
C TYR A 55 -8.64 23.07 -1.92
N ALA A 56 -7.54 23.10 -1.17
CA ALA A 56 -6.94 24.35 -0.70
C ALA A 56 -6.46 25.23 -1.86
N ALA A 57 -5.74 24.65 -2.83
CA ALA A 57 -5.30 25.36 -4.03
C ALA A 57 -6.49 25.88 -4.86
N GLU A 58 -7.58 25.10 -4.95
CA GLU A 58 -8.78 25.53 -5.67
C GLU A 58 -9.50 26.68 -4.96
N ARG A 59 -9.56 26.67 -3.62
CA ARG A 59 -10.09 27.79 -2.82
C ARG A 59 -9.30 29.07 -3.05
N GLU A 60 -7.98 28.98 -3.09
CA GLU A 60 -7.10 30.12 -3.35
C GLU A 60 -7.30 30.67 -4.77
N ARG A 61 -7.48 29.79 -5.77
CA ARG A 61 -7.74 30.20 -7.15
C ARG A 61 -9.07 30.95 -7.26
N LYS A 62 -10.14 30.41 -6.67
CA LYS A 62 -11.47 31.04 -6.64
C LYS A 62 -11.46 32.38 -5.90
N ALA A 63 -10.70 32.50 -4.81
CA ALA A 63 -10.54 33.76 -4.09
C ALA A 63 -9.82 34.83 -4.93
N ARG A 64 -8.81 34.44 -5.71
CA ARG A 64 -8.10 35.34 -6.63
C ARG A 64 -8.97 35.80 -7.80
N GLU A 65 -9.73 34.88 -8.39
CA GLU A 65 -10.67 35.18 -9.48
C GLU A 65 -11.82 36.10 -8.99
N SER A 66 -12.39 35.82 -7.82
CA SER A 66 -13.43 36.64 -7.20
C SER A 66 -12.93 38.03 -6.80
N GLY A 67 -11.73 38.13 -6.20
CA GLY A 67 -11.10 39.41 -5.85
C GLY A 67 -10.71 40.27 -7.07
N SER A 68 -10.50 39.65 -8.23
CA SER A 68 -10.29 40.35 -9.50
C SER A 68 -11.60 40.79 -10.16
N SER A 69 -12.73 40.13 -9.87
CA SER A 69 -14.04 40.46 -10.43
C SER A 69 -14.75 41.62 -9.71
N ILE A 70 -14.31 41.97 -8.51
CA ILE A 70 -14.91 43.05 -7.69
C ILE A 70 -14.18 44.41 -7.90
N ARG A 71 -13.05 44.44 -8.62
CA ARG A 71 -12.34 45.67 -8.98
C ARG A 71 -12.72 46.19 -10.36
#